data_AF-A0A379FBM7-F1
#
_entry.id   AF-A0A379FBM7-F1
#
_cell.length_a   1.000
_cell.length_b   1.000
_cell.length_c   1.000
_cell.angle_alpha   90.00
_cell.angle_beta   90.00
_cell.angle_gamma   90.00
#
_symmetry.space_group_name_H-M   'P 1'
#
loop_
_entity.id
_entity.type
_entity.pdbx_description
1 polymer ?
#
loop_
_entity_poly.entity_id
_entity_poly.type
_entity_poly.pdbx_seq_one_letter_code
_entity_poly.pdbx_strand_id
1 'polypeptide(L)'
;MYAYSGFPAIALKDKDPRPQQEKEFNDIKDGGKFTASFYEQIAKEYGVKAEQLSRELAEQAKGKTIRNADDAAKAYEKYRANTKKRINAADRAAIVKYIESIKVEELAKRLQQFSKGMGYINKAIYTYELYDEYKKAIKTDNWRPFFVKAETIAVGYAAPVVVGFAFSMLLGGPVGILGYGLIIATVGALIDDKLIEKANKLIGI
;
A
#
# COMPACT_ATOMS: atom_id res chain seq x y z
N MET A 1 -43.60 23.82 55.34
CA MET A 1 -42.99 22.89 54.37
C MET A 1 -42.67 23.67 53.12
N TYR A 2 -41.39 23.89 52.80
CA TYR A 2 -40.97 24.43 51.51
C TYR A 2 -40.58 23.26 50.61
N ALA A 3 -41.34 23.04 49.54
CA ALA A 3 -40.99 22.06 48.52
C ALA A 3 -39.94 22.69 47.59
N TYR A 4 -38.71 22.18 47.63
CA TYR A 4 -37.73 22.45 46.58
C TYR A 4 -38.21 21.77 45.30
N SER A 5 -38.66 22.56 44.33
CA SER A 5 -38.91 22.08 42.97
C SER A 5 -37.56 21.74 42.32
N GLY A 6 -37.25 20.44 42.25
CA GLY A 6 -36.07 19.95 41.53
C GLY A 6 -36.14 20.34 40.06
N PHE A 7 -35.05 20.92 39.54
CA PHE A 7 -34.87 21.12 38.12
C PHE A 7 -34.94 19.76 37.38
N PRO A 8 -35.57 19.69 36.20
CA PRO A 8 -35.58 18.45 35.43
C PRO A 8 -34.14 18.09 35.03
N ALA A 9 -33.75 16.84 35.29
CA ALA A 9 -32.47 16.31 34.84
C ALA A 9 -32.43 16.37 33.30
N ILE A 10 -31.55 17.20 32.76
CA ILE A 10 -31.26 17.21 31.32
C ILE A 10 -30.56 15.88 31.03
N ALA A 11 -31.30 14.91 30.48
CA ALA A 11 -30.69 13.69 29.97
C ALA A 11 -29.82 14.05 28.76
N LEU A 12 -28.50 14.03 28.94
CA LEU A 12 -27.54 14.09 27.84
C LEU A 12 -27.80 12.89 26.93
N LYS A 13 -28.42 13.13 25.78
CA LYS A 13 -28.74 12.09 24.78
C LYS A 13 -27.50 11.59 24.03
N ASP A 14 -26.37 12.27 24.16
CA ASP A 14 -25.15 11.95 23.45
C ASP A 14 -24.23 11.09 24.31
N LYS A 15 -23.81 9.93 23.76
CA LYS A 15 -22.78 9.10 24.37
C LYS A 15 -21.51 9.94 24.53
N ASP A 16 -20.87 9.85 25.69
CA ASP A 16 -19.56 10.46 25.93
C ASP A 16 -18.57 10.10 24.80
N PRO A 17 -18.06 11.09 24.04
CA PRO A 17 -17.20 10.83 22.88
C PRO A 17 -15.77 10.44 23.26
N ARG A 18 -15.34 10.67 24.52
CA ARG A 18 -13.94 10.48 24.96
C ARG A 18 -13.41 9.06 24.71
N PRO A 19 -14.13 7.96 25.02
CA PRO A 19 -13.63 6.61 24.76
C PRO A 19 -13.43 6.32 23.26
N GLN A 20 -14.26 6.90 22.40
CA GLN A 20 -14.11 6.75 20.95
C GLN A 20 -12.91 7.55 20.44
N GLN A 21 -12.73 8.79 20.90
CA GLN A 21 -11.59 9.63 20.54
C GLN A 21 -10.27 9.03 21.01
N GLU A 22 -10.21 8.48 22.23
CA GLU A 22 -9.03 7.78 22.75
C GLU A 22 -8.69 6.55 21.92
N LYS A 23 -9.70 5.77 21.52
CA LYS A 23 -9.52 4.62 20.64
C LYS A 23 -8.98 5.04 19.28
N GLU A 24 -9.57 6.06 18.65
CA GLU A 24 -9.12 6.59 17.36
C GLU A 24 -7.69 7.12 17.42
N PHE A 25 -7.35 7.86 18.48
CA PHE A 25 -5.99 8.35 18.72
C PHE A 25 -4.98 7.20 18.86
N ASN A 26 -5.30 6.18 19.66
CA ASN A 26 -4.44 5.01 19.82
C ASN A 26 -4.29 4.22 18.52
N ASP A 27 -5.37 4.07 17.75
CA ASP A 27 -5.36 3.41 16.44
C ASP A 27 -4.43 4.12 15.44
N ILE A 28 -4.44 5.46 15.41
CA ILE A 28 -3.54 6.27 14.57
C ILE A 28 -2.09 6.12 15.04
N LYS A 29 -1.86 6.22 16.36
CA LYS A 29 -0.53 6.08 16.97
C LYS A 29 0.09 4.72 16.65
N ASP A 30 -0.69 3.66 16.78
CA ASP A 30 -0.23 2.30 16.49
C ASP A 30 0.00 2.07 14.99
N GLY A 31 -0.85 2.63 14.13
CA GLY A 31 -0.61 2.64 12.67
C GLY A 31 0.68 3.38 12.30
N GLY A 32 0.96 4.50 12.97
CA GLY A 32 2.21 5.25 12.80
C GLY A 32 3.45 4.44 13.20
N LYS A 33 3.41 3.78 14.37
CA LYS A 33 4.47 2.86 14.81
C LYS A 33 4.66 1.69 13.85
N PHE A 34 3.57 1.08 13.40
CA PHE A 34 3.62 -0.01 12.44
C PHE A 34 4.30 0.42 11.12
N THR A 35 3.97 1.60 10.62
CA THR A 35 4.62 2.18 9.42
C THR A 35 6.11 2.45 9.67
N ALA A 36 6.48 2.93 10.86
CA ALA A 36 7.89 3.13 11.20
C ALA A 36 8.68 1.80 11.24
N SER A 37 8.14 0.77 11.91
CA SER A 37 8.75 -0.56 11.96
C SER A 37 8.84 -1.22 10.57
N PHE A 38 7.87 -0.96 9.68
CA PHE A 38 7.97 -1.39 8.29
C PHE A 38 9.24 -0.83 7.61
N TYR A 39 9.52 0.46 7.75
CA TYR A 39 10.71 1.06 7.14
C TYR A 39 12.00 0.46 7.71
N GLU A 40 12.06 0.25 9.03
CA GLU A 40 13.20 -0.44 9.67
C GLU A 40 13.41 -1.86 9.11
N GLN A 41 12.32 -2.60 8.88
CA GLN A 41 12.37 -3.93 8.29
C GLN A 41 12.86 -3.88 6.84
N ILE A 42 12.38 -2.93 6.02
CA ILE A 42 12.87 -2.74 4.65
C ILE A 42 14.37 -2.41 4.64
N ALA A 43 14.84 -1.55 5.56
CA ALA A 43 16.25 -1.23 5.68
C ALA A 43 17.10 -2.47 6.00
N LYS A 44 16.60 -3.32 6.90
CA LYS A 44 17.25 -4.58 7.29
C LYS A 44 17.30 -5.61 6.17
N GLU A 45 16.19 -5.79 5.43
CA GLU A 45 16.07 -6.82 4.41
C GLU A 45 16.66 -6.42 3.06
N TYR A 46 16.52 -5.15 2.67
CA TYR A 46 16.82 -4.66 1.32
C TYR A 46 17.83 -3.48 1.30
N GLY A 47 18.22 -2.98 2.47
CA GLY A 47 19.18 -1.89 2.62
C GLY A 47 18.55 -0.50 2.68
N VAL A 48 19.34 0.48 3.14
CA VAL A 48 18.89 1.87 3.37
C VAL A 48 18.31 2.55 2.13
N LYS A 49 18.82 2.23 0.92
CA LYS A 49 18.28 2.79 -0.32
C LYS A 49 16.85 2.31 -0.61
N ALA A 50 16.53 1.06 -0.25
CA ALA A 50 15.18 0.53 -0.38
C ALA A 50 14.25 1.20 0.63
N GLU A 51 14.71 1.39 1.87
CA GLU A 51 13.96 2.13 2.89
C GLU A 51 13.62 3.54 2.39
N GLN A 52 14.63 4.28 1.92
CA GLN A 52 14.46 5.63 1.39
C GLN A 52 13.45 5.66 0.24
N LEU A 53 13.56 4.74 -0.72
CA LEU A 53 12.61 4.65 -1.82
C LEU A 53 11.18 4.32 -1.36
N SER A 54 11.02 3.48 -0.33
CA SER A 54 9.71 3.22 0.27
C SER A 54 9.14 4.48 0.93
N ARG A 55 9.95 5.24 1.67
CA ARG A 55 9.51 6.52 2.26
C ARG A 55 9.09 7.52 1.19
N GLU A 56 9.90 7.69 0.16
CA GLU A 56 9.60 8.58 -0.96
C GLU A 56 8.31 8.18 -1.69
N LEU A 57 8.06 6.87 -1.85
CA LEU A 57 6.82 6.38 -2.46
C LEU A 57 5.59 6.82 -1.64
N ALA A 58 5.64 6.70 -0.31
CA ALA A 58 4.57 7.16 0.57
C ALA A 58 4.41 8.68 0.59
N GLU A 59 5.52 9.42 0.62
CA GLU A 59 5.51 10.88 0.57
C GLU A 59 4.91 11.41 -0.73
N GLN A 60 5.31 10.85 -1.87
CA GLN A 60 4.79 11.26 -3.17
C GLN A 60 3.32 10.90 -3.38
N ALA A 61 2.83 9.87 -2.69
CA ALA A 61 1.42 9.49 -2.74
C ALA A 61 0.53 10.44 -1.93
N LYS A 62 1.08 11.13 -0.92
CA LYS A 62 0.31 11.96 0.02
C LYS A 62 -0.46 13.05 -0.73
N GLY A 63 -1.78 13.06 -0.58
CA GLY A 63 -2.67 14.06 -1.18
C GLY A 63 -2.85 13.95 -2.70
N LYS A 64 -2.30 12.92 -3.36
CA LYS A 64 -2.47 12.69 -4.80
C LYS A 64 -3.49 11.60 -5.07
N THR A 65 -4.08 11.62 -6.26
CA THR A 65 -4.73 10.46 -6.87
C THR A 65 -3.74 9.71 -7.75
N ILE A 66 -4.05 8.46 -8.07
CA ILE A 66 -3.27 7.75 -9.10
C ILE A 66 -3.57 8.32 -10.49
N ARG A 67 -2.64 8.13 -11.42
CA ARG A 67 -2.87 8.42 -12.84
C ARG A 67 -3.80 7.39 -13.49
N ASN A 68 -4.29 7.68 -14.70
CA ASN A 68 -5.11 6.76 -15.47
C ASN A 68 -4.32 5.50 -15.89
N ALA A 69 -5.03 4.42 -16.21
CA ALA A 69 -4.42 3.12 -16.50
C ALA A 69 -3.51 3.14 -17.74
N ASP A 70 -3.82 3.96 -18.75
CA ASP A 70 -3.03 4.05 -19.98
C ASP A 70 -1.66 4.68 -19.71
N ASP A 71 -1.62 5.78 -18.96
CA ASP A 71 -0.37 6.44 -18.57
C ASP A 71 0.46 5.57 -17.62
N ALA A 72 -0.19 4.84 -16.71
CA ALA A 72 0.50 3.90 -15.83
C ALA A 72 1.09 2.72 -16.61
N ALA A 73 0.32 2.12 -17.52
CA ALA A 73 0.81 1.03 -18.38
C ALA A 73 1.99 1.50 -19.23
N LYS A 74 1.91 2.70 -19.83
CA LYS A 74 3.00 3.26 -20.62
C LYS A 74 4.27 3.51 -19.79
N ALA A 75 4.13 4.02 -18.58
CA ALA A 75 5.26 4.24 -17.68
C ALA A 75 5.89 2.91 -17.24
N TYR A 76 5.06 1.92 -16.92
CA TYR A 76 5.52 0.59 -16.55
C TYR A 76 6.18 -0.18 -17.70
N GLU A 77 5.72 -0.05 -18.94
CA GLU A 77 6.37 -0.72 -20.08
C GLU A 77 7.82 -0.27 -20.27
N LYS A 78 8.14 1.01 -19.98
CA LYS A 78 9.54 1.49 -19.96
C LYS A 78 10.38 0.72 -18.93
N TYR A 79 9.83 0.48 -17.74
CA TYR A 79 10.46 -0.34 -16.70
C TYR A 79 10.63 -1.79 -17.14
N ARG A 80 9.55 -2.39 -17.63
CA ARG A 80 9.51 -3.79 -18.08
C ARG A 80 10.53 -4.05 -19.18
N ALA A 81 10.67 -3.15 -20.15
CA ALA A 81 11.65 -3.26 -21.23
C ALA A 81 13.10 -3.30 -20.71
N ASN A 82 13.42 -2.49 -19.70
CA ASN A 82 14.75 -2.44 -19.12
C ASN A 82 15.04 -3.65 -18.20
N THR A 83 14.01 -4.16 -17.51
CA THR A 83 14.13 -5.20 -16.48
C THR A 83 14.02 -6.63 -17.00
N LYS A 84 13.39 -6.84 -18.17
CA LYS A 84 13.25 -8.17 -18.79
C LYS A 84 14.59 -8.88 -19.01
N LYS A 85 15.69 -8.13 -19.14
CA LYS A 85 17.05 -8.68 -19.28
C LYS A 85 17.69 -9.13 -17.96
N ARG A 86 17.22 -8.61 -16.83
CA ARG A 86 17.76 -8.91 -15.49
C ARG A 86 16.96 -9.96 -14.74
N ILE A 87 15.63 -9.92 -14.84
CA ILE A 87 14.75 -10.88 -14.18
C ILE A 87 14.60 -12.11 -15.08
N ASN A 88 15.38 -13.15 -14.77
CA ASN A 88 15.36 -14.40 -15.53
C ASN A 88 14.13 -15.26 -15.17
N ALA A 89 14.00 -16.43 -15.80
CA ALA A 89 12.87 -17.33 -15.56
C ALA A 89 12.81 -17.86 -14.11
N ALA A 90 13.95 -18.13 -13.49
CA ALA A 90 14.02 -18.60 -12.11
C ALA A 90 13.62 -17.49 -11.12
N ASP A 91 14.09 -16.26 -11.35
CA ASP A 91 13.69 -15.09 -10.56
C ASP A 91 12.18 -14.86 -10.65
N ARG A 92 11.61 -14.93 -11.87
CA ARG A 92 10.15 -14.84 -12.08
C ARG A 92 9.41 -15.93 -11.31
N ALA A 93 9.87 -17.18 -11.40
CA ALA A 93 9.25 -18.29 -10.68
C ALA A 93 9.31 -18.10 -9.15
N ALA A 94 10.43 -17.59 -8.63
CA ALA A 94 10.57 -17.28 -7.21
C ALA A 94 9.60 -16.17 -6.76
N ILE A 95 9.48 -15.10 -7.56
CA ILE A 95 8.53 -14.02 -7.30
C ILE A 95 7.08 -14.52 -7.37
N VAL A 96 6.73 -15.35 -8.37
CA VAL A 96 5.39 -15.95 -8.47
C VAL A 96 5.08 -16.78 -7.23
N LYS A 97 5.99 -17.67 -6.84
CA LYS A 97 5.83 -18.51 -5.64
C LYS A 97 5.67 -17.68 -4.37
N TYR A 98 6.46 -16.61 -4.24
CA TYR A 98 6.31 -15.68 -3.12
C TYR A 98 4.92 -15.05 -3.10
N ILE A 99 4.50 -14.47 -4.23
CA ILE A 99 3.20 -13.81 -4.31
C ILE A 99 2.08 -14.79 -4.00
N GLU A 100 2.11 -16.01 -4.54
CA GLU A 100 1.12 -17.07 -4.24
C GLU A 100 1.11 -17.51 -2.77
N SER A 101 2.21 -17.33 -2.03
CA SER A 101 2.27 -17.67 -0.61
C SER A 101 1.59 -16.62 0.29
N ILE A 102 1.32 -15.43 -0.24
CA ILE A 102 0.65 -14.36 0.51
C ILE A 102 -0.82 -14.75 0.76
N LYS A 103 -1.20 -14.81 2.04
CA LYS A 103 -2.60 -14.91 2.45
C LYS A 103 -3.25 -13.55 2.31
N VAL A 104 -4.28 -13.45 1.47
CA VAL A 104 -4.95 -12.19 1.16
C VAL A 104 -5.61 -11.55 2.39
N GLU A 105 -6.01 -12.35 3.38
CA GLU A 105 -6.56 -11.89 4.64
C GLU A 105 -5.50 -11.18 5.50
N GLU A 106 -4.26 -11.69 5.51
CA GLU A 106 -3.14 -11.05 6.21
C GLU A 106 -2.73 -9.76 5.50
N LEU A 107 -2.73 -9.76 4.16
CA LEU A 107 -2.49 -8.57 3.35
C LEU A 107 -3.54 -7.49 3.66
N ALA A 108 -4.83 -7.84 3.71
CA ALA A 108 -5.91 -6.91 4.03
C ALA A 108 -5.78 -6.32 5.45
N LYS A 109 -5.39 -7.13 6.44
CA LYS A 109 -5.13 -6.67 7.82
C LYS A 109 -3.98 -5.66 7.88
N ARG A 110 -2.86 -5.94 7.21
CA ARG A 110 -1.71 -5.03 7.11
C ARG A 110 -2.08 -3.74 6.39
N LEU A 111 -2.86 -3.84 5.31
CA LEU A 111 -3.32 -2.69 4.57
C LEU A 111 -4.20 -1.77 5.43
N GLN A 112 -5.02 -2.33 6.32
CA GLN A 112 -5.80 -1.56 7.29
C GLN A 112 -4.92 -0.87 8.35
N GLN A 113 -3.81 -1.49 8.78
CA GLN A 113 -2.86 -0.84 9.68
C GLN A 113 -2.13 0.31 8.99
N PHE A 114 -1.70 0.11 7.74
CA PHE A 114 -1.13 1.16 6.90
C PHE A 114 -2.12 2.29 6.63
N SER A 115 -3.41 1.98 6.45
CA SER A 115 -4.43 3.00 6.24
C SER A 115 -4.59 3.93 7.44
N LYS A 116 -4.55 3.38 8.66
CA LYS A 116 -4.51 4.15 9.91
C LYS A 116 -3.24 5.00 10.00
N GLY A 117 -2.07 4.42 9.72
CA GLY A 117 -0.77 5.10 9.82
C GLY A 117 -0.56 6.21 8.77
N MET A 118 -1.13 6.05 7.57
CA MET A 118 -1.01 7.01 6.47
C MET A 118 -2.23 7.94 6.35
N GLY A 119 -3.27 7.75 7.16
CA GLY A 119 -4.44 8.64 7.22
C GLY A 119 -5.39 8.52 6.03
N TYR A 120 -5.59 7.32 5.47
CA TYR A 120 -6.59 7.07 4.43
C TYR A 120 -7.63 6.01 4.83
N ILE A 121 -8.80 6.05 4.20
CA ILE A 121 -9.86 5.06 4.40
C ILE A 121 -9.65 3.92 3.41
N ASN A 122 -9.46 2.69 3.90
CA ASN A 122 -9.39 1.49 3.07
C ASN A 122 -10.75 0.81 2.97
N LYS A 123 -11.11 0.26 1.80
CA LYS A 123 -12.21 -0.70 1.66
C LYS A 123 -11.63 -2.08 1.31
N ALA A 124 -11.72 -3.01 2.25
CA ALA A 124 -11.10 -4.34 2.16
C ALA A 124 -11.51 -5.16 0.92
N ILE A 125 -12.71 -4.93 0.36
CA ILE A 125 -13.21 -5.67 -0.81
C ILE A 125 -12.35 -5.47 -2.07
N TYR A 126 -11.76 -4.29 -2.22
CA TYR A 126 -10.92 -3.95 -3.37
C TYR A 126 -9.53 -4.59 -3.31
N THR A 127 -9.09 -4.98 -2.12
CA THR A 127 -7.79 -5.59 -1.90
C THR A 127 -7.67 -6.96 -2.57
N TYR A 128 -8.74 -7.77 -2.55
CA TYR A 128 -8.75 -9.09 -3.17
C TYR A 128 -8.65 -9.00 -4.70
N GLU A 129 -9.48 -8.16 -5.32
CA GLU A 129 -9.49 -7.99 -6.77
C GLU A 129 -8.17 -7.43 -7.30
N LEU A 130 -7.61 -6.43 -6.61
CA LEU A 130 -6.32 -5.85 -6.98
C LEU A 130 -5.19 -6.87 -6.87
N TYR A 131 -5.18 -7.68 -5.80
CA TYR A 131 -4.20 -8.73 -5.60
C TYR A 131 -4.30 -9.84 -6.65
N ASP A 132 -5.51 -10.25 -7.03
CA ASP A 132 -5.70 -11.28 -8.06
C ASP A 132 -5.20 -10.82 -9.44
N GLU A 133 -5.50 -9.57 -9.82
CA GLU A 133 -4.97 -8.98 -11.06
C GLU A 133 -3.45 -8.79 -11.01
N TYR A 134 -2.88 -8.43 -9.85
CA TYR A 134 -1.43 -8.35 -9.67
C TYR A 134 -0.76 -9.73 -9.87
N LYS A 135 -1.32 -10.77 -9.25
CA LYS A 135 -0.85 -12.17 -9.39
C LYS A 135 -0.94 -12.63 -10.86
N LYS A 136 -2.03 -12.34 -11.56
CA LYS A 136 -2.18 -12.62 -13.00
C LYS A 136 -1.13 -11.88 -13.82
N ALA A 137 -0.89 -10.61 -13.53
CA ALA A 137 0.08 -9.78 -14.26
C ALA A 137 1.51 -10.34 -14.15
N ILE A 138 1.93 -10.78 -12.97
CA ILE A 138 3.25 -11.41 -12.79
C ILE A 138 3.38 -12.71 -13.59
N LYS A 139 2.33 -13.54 -13.57
CA LYS A 139 2.33 -14.85 -14.26
C LYS A 139 2.30 -14.71 -15.77
N THR A 140 1.50 -13.79 -16.29
CA THR A 140 1.22 -13.64 -17.73
C THR A 140 2.04 -12.56 -18.39
N ASP A 141 2.75 -11.74 -17.60
CA ASP A 141 3.48 -10.55 -18.04
C ASP A 141 2.58 -9.51 -18.74
N ASN A 142 1.27 -9.55 -18.46
CA ASN A 142 0.25 -8.61 -18.95
C ASN A 142 -0.24 -7.71 -17.80
N TRP A 143 0.25 -6.49 -17.76
CA TRP A 143 0.05 -5.56 -16.63
C TRP A 143 -1.13 -4.61 -16.80
N ARG A 144 -1.66 -4.45 -18.01
CA ARG A 144 -2.78 -3.53 -18.30
C ARG A 144 -4.02 -3.84 -17.45
N PRO A 145 -4.47 -5.10 -17.27
CA PRO A 145 -5.62 -5.41 -16.41
C PRO A 145 -5.44 -4.94 -14.96
N PHE A 146 -4.23 -5.08 -14.40
CA PHE A 146 -3.91 -4.59 -13.06
C PHE A 146 -4.07 -3.07 -12.96
N PHE A 147 -3.56 -2.30 -13.93
CA PHE A 147 -3.68 -0.84 -13.93
C PHE A 147 -5.13 -0.38 -14.10
N VAL A 148 -5.91 -1.04 -14.96
CA VAL A 148 -7.35 -0.77 -15.11
C VAL A 148 -8.10 -1.06 -13.81
N LYS A 149 -7.75 -2.16 -13.12
CA LYS A 149 -8.34 -2.49 -11.83
C LYS A 149 -7.97 -1.46 -10.76
N ALA A 150 -6.70 -1.04 -10.71
CA ALA A 150 -6.24 0.00 -9.80
C ALA A 150 -6.97 1.33 -10.04
N GLU A 151 -7.14 1.74 -11.30
CA GLU A 151 -7.93 2.93 -11.69
C GLU A 151 -9.39 2.82 -11.27
N THR A 152 -10.02 1.66 -11.51
CA THR A 152 -11.41 1.41 -11.12
C THR A 152 -11.61 1.51 -9.61
N ILE A 153 -10.67 0.92 -8.84
CA ILE A 153 -10.67 1.02 -7.38
C ILE A 153 -10.41 2.45 -6.94
N ALA A 154 -9.61 3.21 -7.69
CA ALA A 154 -9.20 4.55 -7.33
C ALA A 154 -10.14 5.67 -7.78
N VAL A 155 -11.27 5.39 -8.43
CA VAL A 155 -12.35 6.37 -8.61
C VAL A 155 -12.84 6.80 -7.23
N GLY A 156 -12.26 7.90 -6.72
CA GLY A 156 -12.46 8.41 -5.37
C GLY A 156 -11.40 8.06 -4.31
N TYR A 157 -10.27 7.40 -4.66
CA TYR A 157 -9.20 7.10 -3.70
C TYR A 157 -7.87 7.75 -4.02
N ALA A 158 -7.16 8.10 -2.95
CA ALA A 158 -5.83 8.66 -2.99
C ALA A 158 -4.76 7.58 -3.25
N ALA A 159 -3.68 7.96 -3.92
CA ALA A 159 -2.48 7.16 -4.15
C ALA A 159 -1.94 6.40 -2.91
N PRO A 160 -2.11 6.84 -1.64
CA PRO A 160 -1.66 6.07 -0.48
C PRO A 160 -2.26 4.67 -0.37
N VAL A 161 -3.43 4.40 -0.98
CA VAL A 161 -4.03 3.05 -0.99
C VAL A 161 -3.13 2.06 -1.73
N VAL A 162 -2.67 2.39 -2.93
CA VAL A 162 -1.81 1.50 -3.74
C VAL A 162 -0.41 1.39 -3.13
N VAL A 163 0.05 2.42 -2.42
CA VAL A 163 1.28 2.36 -1.61
C VAL A 163 1.13 1.40 -0.44
N GLY A 164 0.05 1.52 0.33
CA GLY A 164 -0.23 0.59 1.42
C GLY A 164 -0.38 -0.85 0.92
N PHE A 165 -0.91 -1.04 -0.30
CA PHE A 165 -0.99 -2.35 -0.94
C PHE A 165 0.41 -2.92 -1.23
N ALA A 166 1.31 -2.12 -1.81
CA ALA A 166 2.72 -2.51 -1.98
C ALA A 166 3.38 -2.88 -0.66
N PHE A 167 3.25 -2.05 0.37
CA PHE A 167 3.89 -2.31 1.67
C PHE A 167 3.34 -3.55 2.36
N SER A 168 2.04 -3.80 2.21
CA SER A 168 1.39 -5.01 2.75
C SER A 168 1.93 -6.29 2.11
N MET A 169 2.22 -6.24 0.80
CA MET A 169 2.88 -7.35 0.10
C MET A 169 4.31 -7.53 0.61
N LEU A 170 5.09 -6.46 0.75
CA LEU A 170 6.49 -6.54 1.19
C LEU A 170 6.68 -7.11 2.60
N LEU A 171 5.67 -7.01 3.46
CA LEU A 171 5.66 -7.66 4.78
C LEU A 171 5.30 -9.16 4.74
N GLY A 172 4.98 -9.72 3.56
CA GLY A 172 4.63 -11.13 3.35
C GLY A 172 5.74 -12.13 3.60
N GLY A 173 6.98 -11.66 3.73
CA GLY A 173 8.20 -12.47 3.82
C GLY A 173 9.25 -11.99 2.82
N PRO A 174 10.41 -12.67 2.73
CA PRO A 174 11.52 -12.23 1.90
C PRO A 174 11.24 -12.47 0.41
N VAL A 175 10.86 -11.40 -0.32
CA VAL A 175 10.65 -11.45 -1.78
C VAL A 175 11.95 -11.27 -2.58
N GLY A 176 13.02 -10.85 -1.89
CA GLY A 176 14.31 -10.50 -2.51
C GLY A 176 14.28 -9.15 -3.22
N ILE A 177 15.46 -8.60 -3.51
CA ILE A 177 15.61 -7.23 -4.05
C ILE A 177 14.94 -7.03 -5.41
N LEU A 178 14.91 -8.07 -6.25
CA LEU A 178 14.25 -8.02 -7.57
C LEU A 178 12.73 -7.93 -7.44
N GLY A 179 12.13 -8.71 -6.54
CA GLY A 179 10.70 -8.64 -6.30
C GLY A 179 10.28 -7.38 -5.55
N TYR A 180 11.13 -6.86 -4.64
CA TYR A 180 10.96 -5.53 -4.06
C TYR A 180 10.90 -4.47 -5.17
N GLY A 181 11.90 -4.47 -6.07
CA GLY A 181 11.95 -3.56 -7.21
C GLY A 181 10.71 -3.65 -8.10
N LEU A 182 10.24 -4.87 -8.38
CA LEU A 182 9.03 -5.11 -9.17
C LEU A 182 7.77 -4.52 -8.51
N ILE A 183 7.58 -4.76 -7.20
CA ILE A 183 6.43 -4.25 -6.45
C ILE A 183 6.42 -2.72 -6.45
N ILE A 184 7.55 -2.11 -6.10
CA ILE A 184 7.69 -0.65 -6.04
C ILE A 184 7.55 -0.01 -7.42
N ALA A 185 8.13 -0.59 -8.47
CA ALA A 185 8.00 -0.04 -9.82
C ALA A 185 6.57 -0.13 -10.34
N THR A 186 5.86 -1.22 -10.05
CA THR A 186 4.46 -1.39 -10.45
C THR A 186 3.59 -0.31 -9.82
N VAL A 187 3.73 -0.07 -8.52
CA VAL A 187 2.96 0.98 -7.83
C VAL A 187 3.48 2.38 -8.15
N GLY A 188 4.79 2.55 -8.35
CA GLY A 188 5.38 3.80 -8.80
C GLY A 188 4.82 4.26 -10.14
N ALA A 189 4.54 3.32 -11.05
CA ALA A 189 3.88 3.60 -12.33
C ALA A 189 2.48 4.21 -12.19
N LEU A 190 1.78 3.98 -11.09
CA LEU A 190 0.50 4.60 -10.79
C LEU A 190 0.64 6.04 -10.26
N ILE A 191 1.85 6.47 -9.90
CA ILE A 191 2.10 7.71 -9.14
C ILE A 191 3.03 8.64 -9.92
N ASP A 192 4.32 8.30 -10.07
CA ASP A 192 5.36 9.17 -10.64
C ASP A 192 6.44 8.34 -11.35
N ASP A 193 6.85 8.77 -12.55
CA ASP A 193 7.89 8.08 -13.34
C ASP A 193 9.23 8.03 -12.58
N LYS A 194 9.52 9.03 -11.74
CA LYS A 194 10.75 9.08 -10.94
C LYS A 194 10.88 7.90 -9.98
N LEU A 195 9.76 7.39 -9.46
CA LEU A 195 9.75 6.24 -8.55
C LEU A 195 10.18 4.97 -9.27
N ILE A 196 9.75 4.83 -10.53
CA ILE A 196 10.12 3.73 -11.42
C ILE A 196 11.62 3.78 -11.73
N GLU A 197 12.15 4.96 -12.05
CA GLU A 197 13.58 5.14 -12.32
C GLU A 197 14.44 4.80 -11.10
N LYS A 198 14.02 5.20 -9.90
CA LYS A 198 14.72 4.85 -8.66
C LYS A 198 14.64 3.35 -8.37
N ALA A 199 13.50 2.71 -8.65
CA ALA A 199 13.35 1.27 -8.52
C ALA A 199 14.29 0.51 -9.48
N ASN A 200 14.43 0.97 -10.73
CA ASN A 200 15.41 0.43 -11.69
C ASN A 200 16.85 0.53 -11.15
N LYS A 201 17.25 1.72 -10.70
CA LYS A 201 18.61 1.97 -10.18
C LYS A 201 18.93 1.07 -8.99
N LEU A 202 17.93 0.80 -8.14
CA LEU A 202 18.08 -0.05 -6.95
C LEU A 202 18.40 -1.51 -7.32
N ILE A 203 17.86 -2.02 -8.42
CA ILE A 203 18.11 -3.38 -8.91
C ILE A 203 19.24 -3.44 -9.96
N GLY A 204 20.02 -2.38 -10.11
CA GLY A 204 21.21 -2.34 -10.97
C GLY A 204 20.91 -2.18 -12.45
N ILE A 205 19.89 -1.38 -12.78
CA ILE A 205 19.40 -1.06 -14.13
C ILE A 205 19.29 0.45 -14.29
#